data_AF-A0A1H4PBG4-F1
#
_entry.id   AF-A0A1H4PBG4-F1
#
_cell.length_a   1.000
_cell.length_b   1.000
_cell.length_c   1.000
_cell.angle_alpha   90.00
_cell.angle_beta   90.00
_cell.angle_gamma   90.00
#
_symmetry.space_group_name_H-M   'P 1'
#
loop_
_entity.id
_entity.type
_entity.pdbx_description
1 polymer ?
#
loop_
_entity_poly.entity_id
_entity_poly.type
_entity_poly.pdbx_seq_one_letter_code
_entity_poly.pdbx_strand_id
1 'polypeptide(L)'
;MQSAGHDMKIRLRADLRAAMKDRRADEAKLIRTLVAAIDNAEAPPLRADERAADQHRFNDGTAEVERLSLGRAQVQAILMTEIQERERAAAEMDHLERTDRADALRAEVMIAKRYVE
;
A
#
# COMPACT_ATOMS: atom_id res chain seq x y z
N MET A 1 -2.91 19.00 13.10
CA MET A 1 -2.44 17.66 13.51
C MET A 1 -2.07 16.90 12.26
N GLN A 2 -0.81 16.44 12.12
CA GLN A 2 -0.46 15.51 11.04
C GLN A 2 -1.09 14.14 11.36
N SER A 3 -1.65 13.47 10.35
CA SER A 3 -2.28 12.15 10.51
C SER A 3 -1.20 11.06 10.61
N ALA A 4 -1.50 9.94 11.27
CA ALA A 4 -0.57 8.82 11.34
C ALA A 4 -0.23 8.26 9.95
N GLY A 5 -1.17 8.36 9.00
CA GLY A 5 -0.94 8.02 7.58
C GLY A 5 0.11 8.91 6.93
N HIS A 6 0.09 10.22 7.21
CA HIS A 6 1.10 11.15 6.73
C HIS A 6 2.50 10.82 7.26
N ASP A 7 2.62 10.60 8.58
CA ASP A 7 3.88 10.27 9.23
C ASP A 7 4.47 8.95 8.70
N MET A 8 3.63 7.93 8.54
CA MET A 8 4.05 6.65 7.97
C MET A 8 4.52 6.80 6.53
N LYS A 9 3.83 7.59 5.70
CA LYS A 9 4.26 7.85 4.31
C LYS A 9 5.56 8.62 4.25
N ILE A 10 5.84 9.53 5.19
CA ILE A 10 7.15 10.19 5.29
C ILE A 10 8.25 9.15 5.54
N ARG A 11 8.04 8.26 6.53
CA ARG A 11 8.98 7.18 6.86
C ARG A 11 9.23 6.26 5.66
N LEU A 12 8.16 5.75 5.04
CA LEU A 12 8.24 4.90 3.85
C LEU A 12 8.96 5.60 2.69
N ARG A 13 8.70 6.88 2.42
CA ARG A 13 9.38 7.62 1.36
C ARG A 13 10.85 7.88 1.66
N ALA A 14 11.23 8.05 2.93
CA ALA A 14 12.64 8.13 3.32
C ALA A 14 13.36 6.80 3.02
N ASP A 15 12.76 5.68 3.41
CA ASP A 15 13.32 4.34 3.18
C ASP A 15 13.34 3.98 1.69
N LEU A 16 12.35 4.43 0.91
CA LEU A 16 12.35 4.27 -0.55
C LEU A 16 13.59 4.90 -1.19
N ARG A 17 13.95 6.11 -0.75
CA ARG A 17 15.15 6.79 -1.27
C ARG A 17 16.42 6.02 -0.92
N ALA A 18 16.51 5.48 0.30
CA ALA A 18 17.63 4.62 0.71
C ALA A 18 17.69 3.33 -0.11
N ALA A 19 16.57 2.62 -0.27
CA ALA A 19 16.49 1.39 -1.05
C ALA A 19 16.89 1.61 -2.53
N MET A 20 16.44 2.72 -3.13
CA MET A 20 16.85 3.08 -4.48
C MET A 20 18.35 3.39 -4.58
N LYS A 21 18.92 4.11 -3.61
CA LYS A 21 20.35 4.42 -3.56
C LYS A 21 21.20 3.14 -3.47
N ASP A 22 20.75 2.18 -2.66
CA ASP A 22 21.45 0.91 -2.44
C ASP A 22 21.11 -0.15 -3.51
N ARG A 23 20.33 0.21 -4.54
CA ARG A 23 19.87 -0.69 -5.62
C ARG A 23 19.09 -1.92 -5.14
N ARG A 24 18.39 -1.80 -4.00
CA ARG A 24 17.47 -2.82 -3.46
C ARG A 24 16.12 -2.73 -4.17
N ALA A 25 16.03 -3.30 -5.37
CA ALA A 25 14.87 -3.16 -6.26
C ALA A 25 13.57 -3.72 -5.65
N ASP A 26 13.64 -4.89 -5.02
CA ASP A 26 12.47 -5.55 -4.44
C ASP A 26 11.91 -4.78 -3.25
N GLU A 27 12.78 -4.29 -2.36
CA GLU A 27 12.39 -3.41 -1.26
C GLU A 27 11.79 -2.09 -1.75
N ALA A 28 12.39 -1.47 -2.78
CA ALA A 28 11.84 -0.27 -3.37
C ALA A 28 10.46 -0.52 -4.01
N LYS A 29 10.22 -1.70 -4.59
CA LYS A 29 8.91 -2.09 -5.13
C LYS A 29 7.90 -2.26 -4.00
N LEU A 30 8.24 -3.00 -2.96
CA LEU A 30 7.40 -3.21 -1.78
C LEU A 30 6.99 -1.88 -1.14
N ILE A 31 7.95 -0.99 -0.89
CA ILE A 31 7.68 0.31 -0.26
C ILE A 31 6.71 1.16 -1.11
N ARG A 32 6.83 1.13 -2.44
CA ARG A 32 5.87 1.82 -3.33
C ARG A 32 4.47 1.23 -3.19
N THR A 33 4.34 -0.09 -3.10
CA THR A 33 3.05 -0.75 -2.88
C THR A 33 2.44 -0.35 -1.54
N LEU A 34 3.22 -0.31 -0.46
CA LEU A 34 2.73 0.11 0.86
C LEU A 34 2.27 1.57 0.89
N VAL A 35 3.00 2.47 0.22
CA VAL A 35 2.56 3.88 0.06
C VAL A 35 1.24 3.95 -0.70
N ALA A 36 1.10 3.19 -1.79
CA ALA A 36 -0.13 3.15 -2.57
C ALA A 36 -1.32 2.58 -1.76
N ALA A 37 -1.10 1.57 -0.92
CA ALA A 37 -2.15 1.03 -0.04
C ALA A 37 -2.66 2.08 0.95
N ILE A 38 -1.76 2.88 1.53
CA ILE A 38 -2.13 3.99 2.42
C ILE A 38 -2.85 5.09 1.63
N ASP A 39 -2.34 5.48 0.45
CA ASP A 39 -2.99 6.50 -0.39
C ASP A 39 -4.40 6.06 -0.83
N ASN A 40 -4.61 4.77 -1.12
CA ASN A 40 -5.93 4.20 -1.44
C ASN A 40 -6.88 4.20 -0.24
N ALA A 41 -6.37 3.98 0.98
CA ALA A 41 -7.19 4.01 2.18
C ALA A 41 -7.52 5.43 2.66
N GLU A 42 -6.68 6.41 2.31
CA GLU A 42 -6.99 7.84 2.46
C GLU A 42 -7.97 8.32 1.38
N ALA A 43 -8.15 7.56 0.30
CA ALA A 43 -9.10 7.90 -0.74
C ALA A 43 -10.55 7.78 -0.20
N PRO A 44 -11.39 8.79 -0.43
CA PRO A 44 -12.80 8.71 -0.05
C PRO A 44 -13.51 7.61 -0.85
N PRO A 45 -14.51 6.93 -0.29
CA PRO A 45 -15.26 5.92 -1.03
C PRO A 45 -15.97 6.60 -2.20
N LEU A 46 -15.54 6.28 -3.41
CA LEU A 46 -16.30 6.61 -4.61
C LEU A 46 -17.68 5.95 -4.43
N ARG A 47 -18.76 6.75 -4.42
CA ARG A 47 -20.11 6.20 -4.41
C ARG A 47 -20.21 5.22 -5.57
N ALA A 48 -20.47 3.95 -5.24
CA ALA A 48 -20.43 2.84 -6.19
C ALA A 48 -21.67 2.81 -7.12
N ASP A 49 -22.17 3.98 -7.53
CA ASP A 49 -23.45 4.14 -8.22
C ASP A 49 -23.31 4.77 -9.63
N GLU A 50 -22.09 4.91 -10.16
CA GLU A 50 -21.88 5.46 -11.53
C GLU A 50 -21.09 4.50 -12.42
N ARG A 51 -21.43 3.21 -12.35
CA ARG A 51 -21.12 2.24 -13.41
C ARG A 51 -22.36 1.94 -14.25
N ALA A 52 -22.94 2.96 -14.88
CA ALA A 52 -23.80 2.74 -16.04
C ALA A 52 -24.00 4.04 -16.82
N ALA A 53 -23.36 4.07 -17.98
CA ALA A 53 -23.70 4.91 -19.12
C ALA A 53 -23.49 6.43 -19.00
N ASP A 54 -23.14 6.97 -20.15
CA ASP A 54 -23.27 8.35 -20.56
C ASP A 54 -22.19 9.39 -20.24
N GLN A 55 -21.40 9.61 -21.29
CA GLN A 55 -21.26 10.90 -21.95
C GLN A 55 -20.42 11.97 -21.24
N HIS A 56 -19.28 12.24 -21.88
CA HIS A 56 -18.63 13.54 -21.97
C HIS A 56 -19.39 14.70 -21.32
N ARG A 57 -19.06 14.99 -20.07
CA ARG A 57 -19.22 16.33 -19.50
C ARG A 57 -17.95 16.72 -18.75
N PHE A 58 -16.94 17.10 -19.54
CA PHE A 58 -15.87 17.98 -19.09
C PHE A 58 -16.51 19.35 -18.82
N ASN A 59 -17.03 19.54 -17.61
CA ASN A 59 -17.23 20.82 -16.91
C ASN A 59 -18.16 20.55 -15.74
N ASP A 60 -17.61 20.25 -14.56
CA ASP A 60 -17.89 21.06 -13.38
C ASP A 60 -16.97 20.71 -12.22
N GLY A 61 -16.59 21.77 -11.49
CA GLY A 61 -15.98 21.83 -10.16
C GLY A 61 -15.12 20.67 -9.67
N THR A 62 -13.83 20.93 -9.51
CA THR A 62 -12.99 20.51 -8.36
C THR A 62 -13.73 19.67 -7.32
N ALA A 63 -13.88 18.37 -7.57
CA ALA A 63 -14.23 17.41 -6.54
C ALA A 63 -12.96 17.14 -5.75
N GLU A 64 -12.48 18.17 -5.03
CA GLU A 64 -11.47 18.02 -3.99
C GLU A 64 -12.16 17.32 -2.82
N VAL A 65 -12.43 16.02 -3.00
CA VAL A 65 -13.01 15.20 -1.96
C VAL A 65 -11.96 15.06 -0.87
N GLU A 66 -12.30 15.51 0.34
CA GLU A 66 -11.38 15.49 1.48
C GLU A 66 -10.86 14.07 1.71
N ARG A 67 -9.53 13.91 1.64
CA ARG A 67 -8.87 12.64 1.97
C ARG A 67 -9.12 12.29 3.44
N LEU A 68 -9.41 11.02 3.70
CA LEU A 68 -9.62 10.53 5.04
C LEU A 68 -8.32 10.60 5.84
N SER A 69 -8.37 11.20 7.03
CA SER A 69 -7.23 11.18 7.94
C SER A 69 -7.15 9.84 8.65
N LEU A 70 -6.14 9.03 8.30
CA LEU A 70 -5.92 7.73 8.95
C LEU A 70 -5.29 7.88 10.33
N GLY A 71 -5.92 7.25 11.33
CA GLY A 71 -5.36 7.05 12.66
C GLY A 71 -4.33 5.91 12.69
N ARG A 72 -3.53 5.84 13.76
CA ARG A 72 -2.45 4.85 13.92
C ARG A 72 -2.95 3.40 13.75
N ALA A 73 -4.07 3.05 14.39
CA ALA A 73 -4.64 1.71 14.31
C ALA A 73 -5.10 1.35 12.88
N GLN A 74 -5.61 2.33 12.12
CA GLN A 74 -6.02 2.12 10.73
C GLN A 74 -4.79 1.88 9.83
N VAL A 75 -3.74 2.69 9.98
CA VAL A 75 -2.47 2.48 9.26
C VAL A 75 -1.89 1.10 9.58
N GLN A 76 -1.87 0.70 10.85
CA GLN A 76 -1.40 -0.61 11.25
C GLN A 76 -2.25 -1.73 10.66
N ALA A 77 -3.57 -1.60 10.67
CA ALA A 77 -4.48 -2.58 10.05
C ALA A 77 -4.22 -2.72 8.54
N ILE A 78 -4.04 -1.61 7.81
CA ILE A 78 -3.71 -1.63 6.38
C ILE A 78 -2.41 -2.39 6.12
N LEU A 79 -1.34 -2.07 6.86
CA LEU A 79 -0.05 -2.73 6.71
C LEU A 79 -0.10 -4.21 7.09
N MET A 80 -0.86 -4.57 8.14
CA MET A 80 -1.08 -5.96 8.54
C MET A 80 -1.84 -6.75 7.47
N THR A 81 -2.84 -6.16 6.81
CA THR A 81 -3.53 -6.79 5.68
C THR A 81 -2.54 -7.06 4.54
N GLU A 82 -1.70 -6.09 4.17
CA GLU A 82 -0.69 -6.26 3.12
C GLU A 82 0.34 -7.35 3.46
N ILE A 83 0.68 -7.51 4.74
CA ILE A 83 1.53 -8.61 5.23
C ILE A 83 0.82 -9.95 5.06
N GLN A 84 -0.42 -10.07 5.53
CA GLN A 84 -1.20 -11.31 5.46
C GLN A 84 -1.44 -11.77 4.03
N GLU A 85 -1.73 -10.85 3.10
CA GLU A 85 -1.90 -11.17 1.67
C GLU A 85 -0.61 -11.74 1.07
N ARG A 86 0.57 -11.22 1.45
CA ARG A 86 1.85 -11.77 1.01
C ARG A 86 2.20 -13.10 1.64
N GLU A 87 1.85 -13.30 2.91
CA GLU A 87 2.03 -14.59 3.59
C GLU A 87 1.16 -15.68 2.93
N ARG A 88 -0.10 -15.36 2.57
CA ARG A 88 -0.98 -16.25 1.80
C ARG A 88 -0.40 -16.55 0.42
N ALA A 89 0.02 -15.52 -0.32
CA ALA A 89 0.64 -15.69 -1.63
C ALA A 89 1.93 -16.55 -1.55
N ALA A 90 2.72 -16.44 -0.49
CA ALA A 90 3.90 -17.27 -0.29
C ALA A 90 3.52 -18.75 -0.10
N ALA A 91 2.51 -19.02 0.73
CA ALA A 91 2.00 -20.38 0.93
C ALA A 91 1.43 -20.98 -0.37
N GLU A 92 0.72 -20.19 -1.18
CA GLU A 92 0.24 -20.61 -2.50
C GLU A 92 1.40 -20.94 -3.46
N MET A 93 2.49 -20.17 -3.43
CA MET A 93 3.66 -20.43 -4.27
C MET A 93 4.41 -21.70 -3.85
N ASP A 94 4.47 -22.00 -2.55
CA ASP A 94 5.00 -23.29 -2.07
C ASP A 94 4.16 -24.46 -2.58
N HIS A 95 2.82 -24.35 -2.53
CA HIS A 95 1.93 -25.40 -3.05
C HIS A 95 2.10 -25.66 -4.55
N LEU A 96 2.60 -24.67 -5.29
CA LEU A 96 2.92 -24.79 -6.72
C LEU A 96 4.39 -25.19 -6.99
N GLU A 97 5.14 -25.61 -5.97
CA GLU A 97 6.57 -25.95 -6.05
C GLU A 97 7.45 -24.78 -6.55
N ARG A 98 6.98 -23.54 -6.38
CA ARG A 98 7.70 -22.31 -6.77
C ARG A 98 8.40 -21.67 -5.59
N THR A 99 9.28 -22.45 -4.94
CA THR A 99 9.94 -22.07 -3.68
C THR A 99 10.70 -20.75 -3.77
N ASP A 100 11.41 -20.47 -4.87
CA ASP A 100 12.13 -19.20 -5.07
C ASP A 100 11.20 -17.97 -4.97
N ARG A 101 9.96 -18.10 -5.47
CA ARG A 101 8.97 -17.02 -5.43
C ARG A 101 8.32 -16.92 -4.05
N ALA A 102 8.13 -18.04 -3.36
CA ALA A 102 7.67 -18.03 -1.97
C ALA A 102 8.69 -17.34 -1.06
N ASP A 103 9.99 -17.61 -1.25
CA ASP A 103 11.06 -17.01 -0.46
C ASP A 103 11.21 -15.50 -0.71
N ALA A 104 11.04 -15.05 -1.96
CA ALA A 104 10.97 -13.64 -2.28
C ALA A 104 9.81 -12.94 -1.53
N LEU A 105 8.62 -13.56 -1.49
CA LEU A 105 7.47 -13.02 -0.77
C LEU A 105 7.68 -13.01 0.75
N ARG A 106 8.35 -14.03 1.31
CA ARG A 106 8.73 -14.04 2.73
C ARG A 106 9.71 -12.94 3.08
N ALA A 107 10.69 -12.67 2.21
CA ALA A 107 11.62 -11.57 2.38
C ALA A 107 10.87 -10.22 2.37
N GLU A 108 9.90 -10.04 1.47
CA GLU A 108 9.03 -8.86 1.48
C GLU A 108 8.24 -8.72 2.80
N VAL A 109 7.68 -9.81 3.32
CA VAL A 109 6.97 -9.83 4.61
C VAL A 109 7.87 -9.36 5.76
N MET A 110 9.11 -9.84 5.82
CA MET A 110 10.07 -9.43 6.85
C MET A 110 10.38 -7.94 6.78
N ILE A 111 10.47 -7.37 5.58
CA ILE A 111 10.66 -5.93 5.40
C ILE A 111 9.40 -5.16 5.83
N ALA A 112 8.22 -5.62 5.44
CA ALA A 112 6.95 -4.97 5.77
C ALA A 112 6.69 -4.95 7.29
N LYS A 113 7.09 -6.00 8.02
CA LYS A 113 6.95 -6.10 9.48
C LYS A 113 7.65 -4.96 10.24
N ARG A 114 8.75 -4.42 9.70
CA ARG A 114 9.48 -3.27 10.28
C ARG A 114 8.65 -1.99 10.40
N TYR A 115 7.50 -1.91 9.71
CA TYR A 115 6.61 -0.74 9.70
C TYR A 115 5.37 -0.91 10.61
N VAL A 116 5.15 -2.09 11.19
CA VAL A 116 4.04 -2.37 12.12
C VAL A 116 4.51 -2.61 13.57
N GLU A 117 5.81 -2.80 13.76
CA GLU A 117 6.52 -2.71 15.04
C GLU A 117 6.62 -1.25 15.54
#